data_AF-A0A392PMA6-F1
#
_entry.id   AF-A0A392PMA6-F1
#
_cell.length_a   1.000
_cell.length_b   1.000
_cell.length_c   1.000
_cell.angle_alpha   90.00
_cell.angle_beta   90.00
_cell.angle_gamma   90.00
#
_symmetry.space_group_name_H-M   'P 1'
#
loop_
_entity.id
_entity.type
_entity.pdbx_description
1 polymer ?
#
loop_
_entity_poly.entity_id
_entity_poly.type
_entity_poly.pdbx_seq_one_letter_code
_entity_poly.pdbx_strand_id
1 'polypeptide(L)'
;AEEDVCSEICVLEPLLELSETDPDIEGTGKIKDKSQAMDFIHEMGWLLHRSQLKYRMVHLNSSVDLFPLERFSWLMEFSMDRDWCAVVKKLLNLLLDETVNKGDHPTLYQALSEMGLLHRAVRKNSKQLVELLLRYVPDKALVDGDNHSFLFRPDAVGPAGLTPLHIAAGKDGSEDVLEALTNDPSMVKFLPP
;
A
#
# COMPACT_ATOMS: atom_id res chain seq x y z
N ALA A 1 19.05 -7.26 1.42
CA ALA A 1 17.75 -7.54 0.80
C ALA A 1 16.68 -7.03 1.76
N GLU A 2 15.50 -6.67 1.27
CA GLU A 2 14.38 -6.25 2.11
C GLU A 2 13.72 -7.51 2.68
N GLU A 3 14.27 -8.03 3.78
CA GLU A 3 13.89 -9.32 4.37
C GLU A 3 12.40 -9.37 4.73
N ASP A 4 11.87 -8.32 5.35
CA ASP A 4 10.44 -8.23 5.72
C ASP A 4 9.51 -8.32 4.50
N VAL A 5 9.89 -7.71 3.37
CA VAL A 5 9.12 -7.77 2.11
C VAL A 5 9.12 -9.20 1.57
N CYS A 6 10.27 -9.87 1.60
CA CYS A 6 10.36 -11.27 1.19
C CYS A 6 9.51 -12.17 2.08
N SER A 7 9.61 -12.00 3.41
CA SER A 7 8.84 -12.81 4.37
C SER A 7 7.33 -12.68 4.19
N GLU A 8 6.82 -11.47 3.95
CA GLU A 8 5.39 -11.26 3.66
C GLU A 8 4.97 -11.94 2.35
N ILE A 9 5.77 -11.82 1.28
CA ILE A 9 5.46 -12.44 -0.01
C ILE A 9 5.56 -13.97 0.03
N CYS A 10 6.49 -14.53 0.81
CA CYS A 10 6.66 -15.99 0.98
C CYS A 10 5.41 -16.66 1.58
N VAL A 11 4.50 -15.91 2.20
CA VAL A 11 3.18 -16.43 2.64
C VAL A 11 2.37 -17.00 1.47
N LEU A 12 2.67 -16.61 0.21
CA LEU A 12 2.04 -17.17 -0.98
C LEU A 12 2.58 -18.54 -1.39
N GLU A 13 3.79 -18.93 -0.97
CA GLU A 13 4.44 -20.17 -1.43
C GLU A 13 3.55 -21.41 -1.31
N PRO A 14 2.88 -21.67 -0.16
CA PRO A 14 2.02 -22.85 -0.03
C PRO A 14 0.84 -22.86 -1.02
N LEU A 15 0.34 -21.69 -1.43
CA LEU A 15 -0.74 -21.58 -2.43
C LEU A 15 -0.23 -21.90 -3.84
N LEU A 16 1.03 -21.58 -4.13
CA LEU A 16 1.64 -21.78 -5.44
C LEU A 16 2.06 -23.23 -5.66
N GLU A 17 2.47 -23.93 -4.60
CA GLU A 17 2.90 -25.33 -4.62
C GLU A 17 1.76 -26.34 -4.78
N LEU A 18 0.50 -25.91 -4.67
CA LEU A 18 -0.67 -26.78 -4.86
C LEU A 18 -0.67 -27.39 -6.27
N SER A 19 -0.69 -28.73 -6.36
CA SER A 19 -0.79 -29.44 -7.64
C SER A 19 -2.24 -29.45 -8.14
N GLU A 20 -2.44 -29.34 -9.46
CA GLU A 20 -3.78 -29.46 -10.09
C GLU A 20 -4.40 -30.86 -9.93
N THR A 21 -3.60 -31.85 -9.51
CA THR A 21 -3.99 -33.26 -9.33
C THR A 21 -4.36 -33.64 -7.90
N ASP A 22 -4.38 -32.71 -6.94
CA ASP A 22 -4.78 -33.04 -5.57
C ASP A 22 -6.29 -33.38 -5.51
N PRO A 23 -6.68 -34.57 -5.02
CA PRO A 23 -8.09 -35.00 -4.96
C PRO A 23 -8.90 -34.19 -3.93
N ASP A 24 -8.23 -33.42 -3.06
CA ASP A 24 -8.80 -32.55 -2.03
C ASP A 24 -8.91 -31.07 -2.47
N ILE A 25 -8.93 -30.79 -3.79
CA ILE A 25 -9.30 -29.46 -4.32
C ILE A 25 -10.79 -29.23 -4.06
N GLU A 26 -11.06 -28.85 -2.82
CA GLU A 26 -12.28 -28.19 -2.41
C GLU A 26 -12.41 -26.87 -3.17
N GLY A 27 -13.14 -26.90 -4.28
CA GLY A 27 -13.84 -25.77 -4.84
C GLY A 27 -13.01 -24.76 -5.64
N THR A 28 -13.67 -24.16 -6.62
CA THR A 28 -13.23 -23.05 -7.46
C THR A 28 -12.54 -21.87 -6.73
N GLY A 29 -12.68 -21.77 -5.40
CA GLY A 29 -12.03 -20.74 -4.56
C GLY A 29 -10.51 -20.88 -4.51
N LYS A 30 -9.97 -22.07 -4.19
CA LYS A 30 -8.51 -22.28 -4.08
C LYS A 30 -7.79 -22.03 -5.42
N ILE A 31 -8.42 -22.40 -6.53
CA ILE A 31 -7.88 -22.17 -7.88
C ILE A 31 -7.80 -20.66 -8.16
N LYS A 32 -8.81 -19.89 -7.77
CA LYS A 32 -8.82 -18.43 -7.90
C LYS A 32 -7.77 -17.77 -7.01
N ASP A 33 -7.61 -18.23 -5.77
CA ASP A 33 -6.60 -17.67 -4.87
C ASP A 33 -5.18 -17.94 -5.39
N LYS A 34 -4.94 -19.13 -5.96
CA LYS A 34 -3.69 -19.45 -6.65
C LYS A 34 -3.46 -18.57 -7.87
N SER A 35 -4.47 -18.35 -8.71
CA SER A 35 -4.32 -17.49 -9.89
C SER A 35 -4.00 -16.06 -9.48
N GLN A 36 -4.68 -15.52 -8.46
CA GLN A 36 -4.40 -14.18 -7.94
C GLN A 36 -3.00 -14.07 -7.32
N ALA A 37 -2.52 -15.11 -6.63
CA ALA A 37 -1.16 -15.15 -6.11
C ALA A 37 -0.12 -15.12 -7.25
N MET A 38 -0.33 -15.89 -8.32
CA MET A 38 0.53 -15.87 -9.50
C MET A 38 0.54 -14.50 -10.19
N ASP A 39 -0.64 -13.91 -10.38
CA ASP A 39 -0.77 -12.57 -10.95
C ASP A 39 0.00 -11.56 -10.08
N PHE A 40 -0.14 -11.62 -8.76
CA PHE A 40 0.57 -10.74 -7.83
C PHE A 40 2.08 -10.83 -7.99
N ILE A 41 2.64 -12.04 -8.02
CA ILE A 41 4.08 -12.26 -8.20
C ILE A 41 4.56 -11.72 -9.56
N HIS A 42 3.80 -11.96 -10.63
CA HIS A 42 4.15 -11.45 -11.97
C HIS A 42 4.14 -9.92 -12.01
N GLU A 43 3.09 -9.29 -11.47
CA GLU A 43 2.95 -7.83 -11.41
C GLU A 43 4.05 -7.18 -10.57
N MET A 44 4.30 -7.72 -9.36
CA MET A 44 5.36 -7.23 -8.47
C MET A 44 6.75 -7.39 -9.10
N GLY A 45 7.02 -8.55 -9.71
CA GLY A 45 8.28 -8.81 -10.39
C GLY A 45 8.52 -7.83 -11.54
N TRP A 46 7.48 -7.53 -12.32
CA TRP A 46 7.58 -6.57 -13.42
C TRP A 46 7.82 -5.13 -12.91
N LEU A 47 7.09 -4.71 -11.87
CA LEU A 47 7.25 -3.40 -11.25
C LEU A 47 8.66 -3.19 -10.68
N LEU A 48 9.19 -4.19 -9.97
CA LEU A 48 10.52 -4.15 -9.37
C LEU A 48 11.63 -4.19 -10.44
N HIS A 49 11.46 -5.00 -11.48
CA HIS A 49 12.40 -5.01 -12.60
C HIS A 49 12.50 -3.61 -13.24
N ARG A 50 11.36 -2.94 -13.41
CA ARG A 50 11.28 -1.61 -14.00
C ARG A 50 11.95 -0.54 -13.15
N SER A 51 11.72 -0.54 -11.83
CA SER A 51 12.37 0.43 -10.94
C SER A 51 13.90 0.28 -10.98
N GLN A 52 14.41 -0.96 -10.98
CA GLN A 52 15.85 -1.24 -11.10
C GLN A 52 16.45 -0.73 -12.42
N LEU A 53 15.74 -0.86 -13.54
CA LEU A 53 16.20 -0.32 -14.82
C LEU A 53 16.33 1.20 -14.78
N LYS A 54 15.38 1.90 -14.14
CA LYS A 54 15.43 3.36 -13.97
C LYS A 54 16.68 3.81 -13.22
N TYR A 55 17.04 3.13 -12.13
CA TYR A 55 18.28 3.45 -11.38
C TYR A 55 19.56 3.17 -12.18
N ARG A 56 19.56 2.14 -13.02
CA ARG A 56 20.74 1.75 -13.81
C ARG A 56 20.93 2.61 -15.07
N MET A 57 19.86 3.16 -15.63
CA MET A 57 19.88 3.97 -16.85
C MET A 57 19.59 5.44 -16.55
N VAL A 58 20.51 6.11 -15.87
CA VAL A 58 20.43 7.55 -15.52
C VAL A 58 20.44 8.47 -16.78
N HIS A 59 20.78 7.96 -17.96
CA HIS A 59 21.06 8.78 -19.16
C HIS A 59 20.19 8.54 -20.40
N LEU A 60 19.18 7.66 -20.36
CA LEU A 60 18.27 7.49 -21.50
C LEU A 60 16.96 8.25 -21.26
N ASN A 61 16.87 9.41 -21.90
CA ASN A 61 15.67 10.24 -21.97
C ASN A 61 14.44 9.40 -22.36
N SER A 62 13.52 9.27 -21.40
CA SER A 62 12.08 9.43 -21.57
C SER A 62 11.38 8.64 -22.71
N SER A 63 11.29 7.31 -22.57
CA SER A 63 10.11 6.54 -23.03
C SER A 63 9.99 5.17 -22.37
N VAL A 64 10.50 5.00 -21.14
CA VAL A 64 10.36 3.74 -20.41
C VAL A 64 8.90 3.64 -19.96
N ASP A 65 7.99 3.10 -20.81
CA ASP A 65 6.58 2.70 -20.55
C ASP A 65 6.13 2.57 -19.09
N LEU A 66 5.89 3.66 -18.37
CA LEU A 66 5.62 3.65 -16.93
C LEU A 66 4.60 2.58 -16.50
N PHE A 67 4.79 2.00 -15.32
CA PHE A 67 3.91 0.92 -14.84
C PHE A 67 2.46 1.44 -14.73
N PRO A 68 1.44 0.75 -15.28
CA PRO A 68 0.07 1.25 -15.28
C PRO A 68 -0.50 1.44 -13.86
N LEU A 69 -1.16 2.59 -13.61
CA LEU A 69 -1.74 2.91 -12.30
C LEU A 69 -2.77 1.89 -11.84
N GLU A 70 -3.64 1.42 -12.74
CA GLU A 70 -4.69 0.45 -12.42
C GLU A 70 -4.11 -0.86 -11.87
N ARG A 71 -3.05 -1.37 -12.51
CA ARG A 71 -2.33 -2.57 -12.04
C ARG A 71 -1.64 -2.30 -10.71
N PHE A 72 -1.17 -1.08 -10.49
CA PHE A 72 -0.55 -0.67 -9.23
C PHE A 72 -1.57 -0.60 -8.10
N SER A 73 -2.75 -0.03 -8.35
CA SER A 73 -3.87 -0.03 -7.41
C SER A 73 -4.22 -1.46 -7.01
N TRP A 74 -4.29 -2.38 -7.98
CA TRP A 74 -4.56 -3.79 -7.68
C TRP A 74 -3.49 -4.43 -6.78
N LEU A 75 -2.20 -4.17 -7.04
CA LEU A 75 -1.10 -4.62 -6.16
C LEU A 75 -1.21 -4.07 -4.74
N MET A 76 -1.51 -2.78 -4.63
CA MET A 76 -1.70 -2.10 -3.35
C MET A 76 -2.85 -2.72 -2.56
N GLU A 77 -4.01 -2.90 -3.21
CA GLU A 77 -5.19 -3.51 -2.60
C GLU A 77 -4.93 -4.95 -2.18
N PHE A 78 -4.30 -5.77 -3.03
CA PHE A 78 -3.97 -7.15 -2.73
C PHE A 78 -3.08 -7.28 -1.48
N SER A 79 -2.11 -6.37 -1.35
CA SER A 79 -1.18 -6.32 -0.22
C SER A 79 -1.87 -5.84 1.06
N MET A 80 -2.66 -4.77 0.95
CA MET A 80 -3.46 -4.26 2.06
C MET A 80 -4.46 -5.29 2.57
N ASP A 81 -5.07 -6.07 1.68
CA ASP A 81 -6.05 -7.07 2.08
C ASP A 81 -5.45 -8.19 2.95
N ARG A 82 -4.12 -8.35 2.93
CA ARG A 82 -3.33 -9.32 3.70
C ARG A 82 -2.52 -8.71 4.85
N ASP A 83 -2.71 -7.41 5.13
CA ASP A 83 -1.99 -6.68 6.17
C ASP A 83 -0.45 -6.70 6.01
N TRP A 84 0.04 -6.84 4.77
CA TRP A 84 1.46 -6.85 4.43
C TRP A 84 2.06 -5.45 4.47
N CYS A 85 2.46 -5.03 5.67
CA CYS A 85 2.94 -3.70 5.95
C CYS A 85 4.24 -3.38 5.20
N ALA A 86 5.19 -4.33 5.12
CA ALA A 86 6.45 -4.10 4.42
C ALA A 86 6.24 -3.95 2.91
N VAL A 87 5.38 -4.77 2.32
CA VAL A 87 5.00 -4.68 0.90
C VAL A 87 4.26 -3.38 0.61
N VAL A 88 3.28 -2.98 1.44
CA VAL A 88 2.57 -1.70 1.29
C VAL A 88 3.55 -0.52 1.33
N LYS A 89 4.47 -0.51 2.30
CA LYS A 89 5.53 0.51 2.39
C LYS A 89 6.39 0.55 1.13
N LYS A 90 6.80 -0.63 0.64
CA LYS A 90 7.60 -0.75 -0.58
C LYS A 90 6.87 -0.20 -1.80
N LEU A 91 5.59 -0.51 -1.95
CA LEU A 91 4.76 0.01 -3.03
C LEU A 91 4.62 1.54 -2.97
N LEU A 92 4.39 2.12 -1.79
CA LEU A 92 4.35 3.58 -1.61
C LEU A 92 5.67 4.23 -2.05
N ASN A 93 6.81 3.64 -1.67
CA ASN A 93 8.13 4.13 -2.11
C ASN A 93 8.30 4.06 -3.64
N LEU A 94 7.84 2.99 -4.29
CA LEU A 94 7.91 2.82 -5.75
C LEU A 94 7.01 3.81 -6.50
N LEU A 95 5.85 4.13 -5.94
CA LEU A 95 4.94 5.12 -6.49
C LEU A 95 5.59 6.51 -6.53
N LEU A 96 6.20 6.92 -5.42
CA LEU A 96 6.90 8.21 -5.28
C LEU A 96 8.25 8.24 -6.02
N ASP A 97 8.72 7.09 -6.48
CA ASP A 97 9.89 6.99 -7.36
C ASP A 97 9.56 7.23 -8.83
N GLU A 98 8.34 7.68 -9.17
CA GLU A 98 7.85 7.90 -10.54
C GLU A 98 8.14 6.69 -11.45
N THR A 99 8.06 5.47 -10.90
CA THR A 99 8.12 4.22 -11.68
C THR A 99 6.73 3.90 -12.27
N VAL A 100 5.69 4.48 -11.68
CA VAL A 100 4.28 4.27 -11.99
C VAL A 100 3.74 5.46 -12.76
N ASN A 101 2.89 5.20 -13.75
CA ASN A 101 2.18 6.21 -14.49
C ASN A 101 1.13 6.87 -13.58
N LYS A 102 1.05 8.19 -13.55
CA LYS A 102 -0.01 8.91 -12.82
C LYS A 102 -1.38 8.86 -13.50
N GLY A 103 -1.48 8.21 -14.67
CA GLY A 103 -2.72 8.16 -15.46
C GLY A 103 -3.19 9.56 -15.83
N ASP A 104 -4.49 9.79 -15.71
CA ASP A 104 -5.11 11.09 -15.95
C ASP A 104 -5.01 12.04 -14.73
N HIS A 105 -4.41 11.59 -13.62
CA HIS A 105 -4.32 12.41 -12.42
C HIS A 105 -3.28 13.53 -12.59
N PRO A 106 -3.61 14.77 -12.17
CA PRO A 106 -2.66 15.87 -12.13
C PRO A 106 -1.38 15.53 -11.36
N THR A 107 -1.53 14.82 -10.25
CA THR A 107 -0.44 14.42 -9.34
C THR A 107 -0.61 12.98 -8.85
N LEU A 108 0.48 12.31 -8.49
CA LEU A 108 0.46 11.00 -7.82
C LEU A 108 -0.22 11.06 -6.44
N TYR A 109 -0.18 12.21 -5.78
CA TYR A 109 -0.87 12.42 -4.50
C TYR A 109 -2.39 12.30 -4.66
N GLN A 110 -2.93 12.84 -5.74
CA GLN A 110 -4.35 12.71 -6.02
C GLN A 110 -4.74 11.24 -6.28
N ALA A 111 -3.93 10.49 -7.04
CA ALA A 111 -4.15 9.06 -7.23
C ALA A 111 -4.15 8.29 -5.89
N LEU A 112 -3.21 8.59 -4.98
CA LEU A 112 -3.17 8.01 -3.63
C LEU A 112 -4.41 8.35 -2.79
N SER A 113 -4.86 9.61 -2.86
CA SER A 113 -6.04 10.06 -2.14
C SER A 113 -7.29 9.32 -2.62
N GLU A 114 -7.41 9.07 -3.92
CA GLU A 114 -8.53 8.33 -4.51
C GLU A 114 -8.53 6.84 -4.11
N MET A 115 -7.35 6.22 -3.94
CA MET A 115 -7.25 4.84 -3.42
C MET A 115 -7.75 4.70 -1.97
N GLY A 116 -7.78 5.80 -1.19
CA GLY A 116 -8.35 5.81 0.15
C GLY A 116 -7.72 4.82 1.13
N LEU A 117 -6.39 4.64 1.05
CA LEU A 117 -5.66 3.59 1.78
C LEU A 117 -5.92 3.62 3.30
N LEU A 118 -5.88 4.80 3.92
CA LEU A 118 -6.14 4.92 5.36
C LEU A 118 -7.60 4.54 5.70
N HIS A 119 -8.58 4.99 4.91
CA HIS A 119 -9.97 4.58 5.08
C HIS A 119 -10.15 3.06 4.93
N ARG A 120 -9.45 2.42 3.96
CA ARG A 120 -9.48 0.97 3.78
C ARG A 120 -8.88 0.24 4.99
N ALA A 121 -7.74 0.68 5.49
CA ALA A 121 -7.09 0.10 6.68
C ALA A 121 -8.02 0.16 7.90
N VAL A 122 -8.68 1.30 8.13
CA VAL A 122 -9.66 1.45 9.21
C VAL A 122 -10.89 0.56 9.00
N ARG A 123 -11.45 0.50 7.78
CA ARG A 123 -12.58 -0.41 7.50
C ARG A 123 -12.24 -1.87 7.73
N LYS A 124 -10.98 -2.28 7.52
CA LYS A 124 -10.49 -3.62 7.82
C LYS A 124 -10.22 -3.86 9.31
N ASN A 125 -10.25 -2.82 10.14
CA ASN A 125 -9.80 -2.86 11.54
C ASN A 125 -8.33 -3.26 11.69
N SER A 126 -7.47 -2.82 10.77
CA SER A 126 -6.05 -3.17 10.78
C SER A 126 -5.22 -2.09 11.44
N LYS A 127 -4.93 -2.26 12.75
CA LYS A 127 -4.08 -1.32 13.50
C LYS A 127 -2.69 -1.17 12.87
N GLN A 128 -2.10 -2.26 12.41
CA GLN A 128 -0.73 -2.25 11.85
C GLN A 128 -0.65 -1.42 10.57
N LEU A 129 -1.61 -1.59 9.64
CA LEU A 129 -1.67 -0.77 8.44
C LEU A 129 -1.98 0.71 8.75
N VAL A 130 -2.85 0.99 9.72
CA VAL A 130 -3.14 2.36 10.16
C VAL A 130 -1.87 3.03 10.71
N GLU A 131 -1.16 2.37 11.61
CA GLU A 131 0.09 2.88 12.16
C GLU A 131 1.17 3.07 11.11
N LEU A 132 1.31 2.13 10.17
CA LEU A 132 2.22 2.25 9.04
C LEU A 132 1.92 3.50 8.21
N LEU A 133 0.66 3.68 7.82
CA LEU A 133 0.24 4.79 6.96
C LEU A 133 0.42 6.14 7.65
N LEU A 134 0.00 6.28 8.91
CA LEU A 134 0.18 7.54 9.67
C LEU A 134 1.66 7.91 9.89
N ARG A 135 2.53 6.90 10.05
CA ARG A 135 3.97 7.11 10.23
C ARG A 135 4.75 7.07 8.93
N TYR A 136 4.10 6.90 7.78
CA TYR A 136 4.78 6.78 6.51
C TYR A 136 5.45 8.10 6.13
N VAL A 137 6.78 8.05 6.05
CA VAL A 137 7.61 9.14 5.53
C VAL A 137 8.32 8.61 4.29
N PRO A 138 8.17 9.27 3.13
CA PRO A 138 8.86 8.86 1.91
C PRO A 138 10.39 8.83 2.12
N ASP A 139 11.05 7.78 1.65
CA ASP A 139 12.52 7.65 1.79
C ASP A 139 13.27 8.85 1.19
N LYS A 140 12.76 9.42 0.10
CA LYS A 140 13.33 10.62 -0.55
C LYS A 140 13.13 11.90 0.26
N ALA A 141 12.07 11.99 1.05
CA ALA A 141 11.80 13.15 1.90
C ALA A 141 12.75 13.25 3.09
N LEU A 142 13.40 12.14 3.48
CA LEU A 142 14.45 12.14 4.50
C LEU A 142 15.74 12.83 4.05
N VAL A 143 15.90 13.06 2.74
CA VAL A 143 17.12 13.60 2.14
C VAL A 143 17.06 15.13 1.97
N ASP A 144 15.88 15.70 1.73
CA ASP A 144 15.71 17.10 1.34
C ASP A 144 15.33 18.06 2.49
N GLY A 145 15.14 17.55 3.71
CA GLY A 145 14.92 18.38 4.92
C GLY A 145 13.65 19.26 4.89
N ASP A 146 12.80 19.11 3.88
CA ASP A 146 11.59 19.90 3.71
C ASP A 146 10.41 19.31 4.48
N ASN A 147 9.51 20.20 4.89
CA ASN A 147 8.48 19.97 5.89
C ASN A 147 7.64 18.73 5.55
N HIS A 148 7.70 17.72 6.43
CA HIS A 148 7.04 16.43 6.29
C HIS A 148 5.51 16.61 6.15
N SER A 149 5.01 16.67 4.92
CA SER A 149 3.58 16.53 4.67
C SER A 149 3.22 15.07 4.88
N PHE A 150 2.72 14.76 6.08
CA PHE A 150 2.12 13.46 6.37
C PHE A 150 1.07 13.18 5.30
N LEU A 151 1.31 12.16 4.47
CA LEU A 151 0.47 11.87 3.30
C LEU A 151 -0.92 11.39 3.72
N PHE A 152 -0.99 10.71 4.85
CA PHE A 152 -2.20 10.12 5.40
C PHE A 152 -2.57 10.84 6.69
N ARG A 153 -3.82 11.29 6.78
CA ARG A 153 -4.31 12.01 7.95
C ARG A 153 -5.62 11.43 8.46
N PRO A 154 -5.81 11.36 9.78
CA PRO A 154 -7.03 10.82 10.40
C PRO A 154 -8.27 11.71 10.17
N ASP A 155 -8.08 12.98 9.78
CA ASP A 155 -9.11 13.96 9.46
C ASP A 155 -9.38 14.11 7.94
N ALA A 156 -8.67 13.35 7.08
CA ALA A 156 -8.85 13.42 5.64
C ALA A 156 -10.23 12.91 5.22
N VAL A 157 -11.01 13.75 4.53
CA VAL A 157 -12.35 13.41 4.06
C VAL A 157 -12.27 12.48 2.85
N GLY A 158 -12.89 11.31 2.93
CA GLY A 158 -12.97 10.36 1.82
C GLY A 158 -14.18 10.61 0.90
N PRO A 159 -14.35 9.80 -0.16
CA PRO A 159 -15.42 9.98 -1.17
C PRO A 159 -16.86 10.02 -0.62
N ALA A 160 -17.11 9.44 0.55
CA ALA A 160 -18.41 9.44 1.22
C ALA A 160 -18.59 10.59 2.23
N GLY A 161 -17.67 11.56 2.28
CA GLY A 161 -17.68 12.62 3.30
C GLY A 161 -17.23 12.17 4.69
N LEU A 162 -16.85 10.89 4.84
CA LEU A 162 -16.39 10.33 6.12
C LEU A 162 -14.87 10.38 6.23
N THR A 163 -14.39 10.70 7.42
CA THR A 163 -12.98 10.62 7.79
C THR A 163 -12.66 9.21 8.32
N PRO A 164 -11.39 8.80 8.35
CA PRO A 164 -10.97 7.59 9.05
C PRO A 164 -11.47 7.54 10.50
N LEU A 165 -11.44 8.67 11.22
CA LEU A 165 -12.00 8.77 12.58
C LEU A 165 -13.50 8.48 12.64
N HIS A 166 -14.31 9.00 11.70
CA HIS A 166 -15.74 8.69 11.65
C HIS A 166 -15.98 7.18 11.45
N ILE A 167 -15.17 6.53 10.60
CA ILE A 167 -15.31 5.10 10.32
C ILE A 167 -14.98 4.27 11.57
N ALA A 168 -13.87 4.58 12.26
CA ALA A 168 -13.48 3.87 13.48
C ALA A 168 -14.52 4.07 14.59
N ALA A 169 -14.91 5.31 14.87
CA ALA A 169 -15.87 5.61 15.95
C ALA A 169 -17.24 4.92 15.78
N GLY A 170 -17.64 4.62 14.54
CA GLY A 170 -18.88 3.92 14.22
C GLY A 170 -18.77 2.40 14.12
N LYS A 171 -17.59 1.81 14.36
CA LYS A 171 -17.33 0.37 14.19
C LYS A 171 -17.03 -0.30 15.52
N ASP A 172 -17.83 -1.31 15.88
CA ASP A 172 -17.60 -2.12 17.08
C ASP A 172 -16.24 -2.85 17.03
N GLY A 173 -15.55 -2.91 18.17
CA GLY A 173 -14.28 -3.63 18.31
C GLY A 173 -13.08 -2.95 17.63
N SER A 174 -13.16 -1.64 17.38
CA SER A 174 -12.10 -0.86 16.73
C SER A 174 -11.38 0.10 17.68
N GLU A 175 -11.42 -0.16 18.98
CA GLU A 175 -10.84 0.70 20.02
C GLU A 175 -9.33 0.90 19.82
N ASP A 176 -8.64 -0.14 19.36
CA ASP A 176 -7.19 -0.14 19.11
C ASP A 176 -6.80 0.66 17.85
N VAL A 177 -7.65 0.62 16.81
CA VAL A 177 -7.56 1.46 15.61
C VAL A 177 -7.90 2.91 15.92
N LEU A 178 -8.93 3.16 16.72
CA LEU A 178 -9.30 4.50 17.17
C LEU A 178 -8.17 5.12 18.01
N GLU A 179 -7.58 4.34 18.90
CA GLU A 179 -6.37 4.72 19.64
C GLU A 179 -5.23 5.10 18.68
N ALA A 180 -4.95 4.28 17.66
CA ALA A 180 -3.90 4.58 16.69
C ALA A 180 -4.16 5.88 15.90
N LEU A 181 -5.42 6.15 15.51
CA LEU A 181 -5.81 7.38 14.80
C LEU A 181 -5.73 8.63 15.68
N THR A 182 -5.99 8.51 16.98
CA THR A 182 -5.93 9.65 17.92
C THR A 182 -4.52 9.92 18.45
N ASN A 183 -3.63 8.93 18.38
CA ASN A 183 -2.19 9.05 18.67
C ASN A 183 -1.37 9.40 17.41
N ASP A 184 -1.98 10.06 16.42
CA ASP A 184 -1.35 10.45 15.17
C ASP A 184 -0.09 11.32 15.42
N PRO A 185 1.09 10.92 14.92
CA PRO A 185 2.33 11.70 15.03
C PRO A 185 2.24 13.11 14.46
N SER A 186 1.34 13.34 13.49
CA SER A 186 1.13 14.66 12.87
C SER A 186 0.38 15.64 13.78
N MET A 187 -0.37 15.13 14.76
CA MET A 187 -0.97 15.93 15.81
C MET A 187 0.09 16.25 16.86
N VAL A 188 0.89 17.29 16.58
CA VAL A 188 1.68 17.95 17.63
C VAL A 188 0.71 18.27 18.77
N LYS A 189 0.94 17.63 19.93
CA LYS A 189 0.17 17.82 21.15
C LYS A 189 -0.06 19.32 21.34
N PHE A 190 -1.34 19.73 21.40
CA PHE A 190 -1.71 21.06 21.87
C PHE A 190 -1.13 21.23 23.29
N LEU A 191 0.08 21.79 23.38
CA LEU A 191 0.61 22.28 24.64
C LEU A 191 -0.23 23.53 24.99
N PRO A 192 -0.88 23.57 26.16
CA PRO A 192 -1.57 24.78 26.58
C PRO A 192 -0.55 25.93 26.74
N PRO A 193 -0.97 27.19 26.54
CA PRO A 193 -0.12 28.37 26.64
C PRO A 193 0.47 28.59 28.02
#